data_AF-A0A535W0N0-F1
#
_entry.id   AF-A0A535W0N0-F1
#
_cell.length_a   1.000
_cell.length_b   1.000
_cell.length_c   1.000
_cell.angle_alpha   90.00
_cell.angle_beta   90.00
_cell.angle_gamma   90.00
#
_symmetry.space_group_name_H-M   'P 1'
#
loop_
_entity.id
_entity.type
_entity.pdbx_description
1 polymer ?
#
loop_
_entity_poly.entity_id
_entity_poly.type
_entity_poly.pdbx_seq_one_letter_code
_entity_poly.pdbx_strand_id
1 'polypeptide(L)'
;MTIVRRPSPMRDMLTMRHAMDRFFDDDFRPFRWLAGGFDGPALPLDVTTDADSVTIEAALPGIEPDDVDITVENGTVTNSGKTADERTAEEGSYVLQEIRRGNFSRTVTLPSGLEPDKAKATFENGILRLEIPKAEQLKPRRIKISPMTDGNGQRTSNKPAELKG
;
A
#
# COMPACT_ATOMS: atom_id res chain seq x y z
N MET A 1 12.79 37.06 -41.86
CA MET A 1 11.41 36.91 -41.35
C MET A 1 11.28 35.49 -40.82
N THR A 2 11.50 35.29 -39.51
CA THR A 2 11.50 33.96 -38.88
C THR A 2 10.39 33.93 -37.85
N ILE A 3 9.33 33.19 -38.15
CA ILE A 3 8.14 33.07 -37.30
C ILE A 3 8.46 32.06 -36.19
N VAL A 4 8.65 32.56 -34.97
CA VAL A 4 8.73 31.73 -33.76
C VAL A 4 7.31 31.30 -33.40
N ARG A 5 6.99 30.02 -33.59
CA ARG A 5 5.73 29.42 -33.12
C ARG A 5 5.80 29.22 -31.60
N ARG A 6 4.92 29.88 -30.84
CA ARG A 6 4.70 29.60 -29.42
C ARG A 6 3.86 28.33 -29.26
N PRO A 7 4.22 27.38 -28.39
CA PRO A 7 3.35 26.24 -28.09
C PRO A 7 2.16 26.69 -27.23
N SER A 8 0.96 26.25 -27.62
CA SER A 8 -0.32 26.57 -26.95
C SER A 8 -0.67 25.51 -25.89
N PRO A 9 -1.07 25.90 -24.67
CA PRO A 9 -1.23 25.00 -23.51
C PRO A 9 -2.48 24.10 -23.53
N MET A 10 -3.33 24.18 -24.56
CA MET A 10 -4.61 23.45 -24.62
C MET A 10 -4.51 22.02 -25.16
N ARG A 11 -3.31 21.55 -25.55
CA ARG A 11 -3.09 20.15 -25.99
C ARG A 11 -2.52 19.23 -24.90
N ASP A 12 -2.10 19.77 -23.76
CA ASP A 12 -1.53 19.01 -22.64
C ASP A 12 -2.59 18.43 -21.68
N MET A 13 -3.84 18.86 -21.81
CA MET A 13 -4.93 18.46 -20.90
C MET A 13 -5.49 17.05 -21.22
N LEU A 14 -5.30 16.56 -22.45
CA LEU A 14 -5.73 15.22 -22.89
C LEU A 14 -4.69 14.13 -22.62
N THR A 15 -3.40 14.51 -22.54
CA THR A 15 -2.30 13.66 -22.06
C THR A 15 -2.33 13.51 -20.55
N MET A 16 -2.80 14.52 -19.82
CA MET A 16 -2.99 14.46 -18.36
C MET A 16 -4.06 13.43 -17.96
N ARG A 17 -5.13 13.25 -18.75
CA ARG A 17 -6.16 12.23 -18.49
C ARG A 17 -5.63 10.79 -18.64
N HIS A 18 -4.82 10.52 -19.66
CA HIS A 18 -4.18 9.21 -19.83
C HIS A 18 -3.01 8.96 -18.86
N ALA A 19 -2.41 10.03 -18.32
CA ALA A 19 -1.47 9.94 -17.20
C ALA A 19 -2.23 9.68 -15.89
N MET A 20 -3.43 10.23 -15.72
CA MET A 20 -4.32 9.95 -14.58
C MET A 20 -4.85 8.52 -14.60
N ASP A 21 -5.27 7.97 -15.75
CA ASP A 21 -5.75 6.58 -15.81
C ASP A 21 -4.62 5.56 -15.53
N ARG A 22 -3.39 5.82 -15.96
CA ARG A 22 -2.20 5.03 -15.55
C ARG A 22 -1.76 5.29 -14.10
N PHE A 23 -2.29 6.32 -13.44
CA PHE A 23 -2.12 6.61 -12.02
C PHE A 23 -3.18 5.90 -11.15
N PHE A 24 -4.26 5.36 -11.73
CA PHE A 24 -5.34 4.65 -11.03
C PHE A 24 -5.11 3.13 -10.93
N ASP A 25 -4.33 2.52 -11.83
CA ASP A 25 -3.87 1.11 -11.74
C ASP A 25 -2.63 0.94 -10.84
N ASP A 26 -2.45 1.84 -9.87
CA ASP A 26 -1.22 1.97 -9.09
C ASP A 26 -1.39 1.46 -7.65
N ASP A 27 -1.59 0.14 -7.55
CA ASP A 27 -1.44 -0.63 -6.30
C ASP A 27 0.00 -0.58 -5.72
N PHE A 28 0.91 0.20 -6.32
CA PHE A 28 2.34 0.22 -6.01
C PHE A 28 2.95 1.63 -5.85
N ARG A 29 2.16 2.66 -5.50
CA ARG A 29 2.72 3.98 -5.15
C ARG A 29 3.10 4.08 -3.66
N PRO A 30 4.39 4.33 -3.33
CA PRO A 30 4.81 4.71 -1.97
C PRO A 30 4.19 6.03 -1.48
N PHE A 31 3.59 6.82 -2.39
CA PHE A 31 3.00 8.13 -2.08
C PHE A 31 1.67 8.08 -1.30
N ARG A 32 0.90 6.98 -1.39
CA ARG A 32 -0.36 6.83 -0.61
C ARG A 32 -0.07 6.44 0.85
N TRP A 33 0.98 5.67 1.10
CA TRP A 33 1.42 5.25 2.43
C TRP A 33 1.86 6.43 3.29
N LEU A 34 2.42 7.47 2.66
CA LEU A 34 2.85 8.74 3.29
C LEU A 34 1.74 9.77 3.44
N ALA A 35 0.55 9.53 2.89
CA ALA A 35 -0.58 10.46 2.95
C ALA A 35 -1.49 10.26 4.19
N GLY A 36 -1.12 9.35 5.10
CA GLY A 36 -1.69 9.29 6.45
C GLY A 36 -1.21 10.51 7.24
N GLY A 37 -2.15 11.34 7.71
CA GLY A 37 -1.87 12.58 8.40
C GLY A 37 -0.83 12.43 9.51
N PHE A 38 0.14 13.33 9.51
CA PHE A 38 1.18 13.45 10.53
C PHE A 38 0.56 14.06 11.79
N ASP A 39 -0.07 13.25 12.64
CA ASP A 39 -0.77 13.70 13.84
C ASP A 39 -0.07 13.17 15.11
N GLY A 40 1.20 13.53 15.27
CA GLY A 40 2.03 13.12 16.41
C GLY A 40 3.53 13.32 16.18
N PRO A 41 4.39 13.29 17.23
CA PRO A 41 5.83 13.29 17.05
C PRO A 41 6.25 12.08 16.21
N ALA A 42 7.15 12.32 15.25
CA ALA A 42 7.56 11.35 14.24
C ALA A 42 8.20 10.10 14.88
N LEU A 43 7.38 9.09 15.14
CA LEU A 43 7.83 7.73 15.39
C LEU A 43 8.57 7.25 14.14
N PRO A 44 9.90 7.00 14.18
CA PRO A 44 10.61 6.45 13.04
C PRO A 44 10.08 5.03 12.78
N LEU A 45 9.68 4.76 11.55
CA LEU A 45 9.28 3.42 11.13
C LEU A 45 9.62 3.23 9.66
N ASP A 46 9.90 1.98 9.33
CA ASP A 46 10.06 1.47 7.99
C ASP A 46 8.91 0.54 7.65
N VAL A 47 8.55 0.52 6.36
CA VAL A 47 7.53 -0.38 5.85
C VAL A 47 8.06 -1.10 4.62
N THR A 48 8.02 -2.42 4.68
CA THR A 48 8.48 -3.29 3.61
C THR A 48 7.35 -4.22 3.19
N THR A 49 7.36 -4.62 1.92
CA THR A 49 6.43 -5.63 1.41
C THR A 49 7.19 -6.62 0.56
N ASP A 50 6.85 -7.89 0.70
CA ASP A 50 7.33 -8.98 -0.14
C ASP A 50 6.15 -9.66 -0.84
N ALA A 51 6.35 -10.86 -1.38
CA ALA A 51 5.30 -11.59 -2.08
C ALA A 51 4.14 -12.04 -1.17
N ASP A 52 4.43 -12.27 0.11
CA ASP A 52 3.56 -12.96 1.06
C ASP A 52 3.06 -12.05 2.18
N SER A 53 3.75 -10.94 2.47
CA SER A 53 3.47 -10.10 3.64
C SER A 53 3.77 -8.61 3.45
N VAL A 54 3.31 -7.83 4.42
CA VAL A 54 3.76 -6.47 4.71
C VAL A 54 4.34 -6.46 6.12
N THR A 55 5.55 -5.93 6.26
CA THR A 55 6.24 -5.81 7.56
C THR A 55 6.44 -4.33 7.89
N ILE A 56 6.02 -3.92 9.08
CA ILE A 56 6.22 -2.59 9.65
C ILE A 56 7.20 -2.72 10.81
N GLU A 57 8.30 -1.97 10.76
CA GLU A 57 9.29 -1.92 11.85
C GLU A 57 9.35 -0.50 12.41
N ALA A 58 9.11 -0.34 13.71
CA ALA A 58 9.10 0.96 14.40
C ALA A 58 10.15 1.00 15.51
N ALA A 59 10.92 2.10 15.54
CA ALA A 59 11.95 2.31 16.54
C ALA A 59 11.36 2.94 17.81
N LEU A 60 11.37 2.16 18.89
CA LEU A 60 10.77 2.45 20.20
C LEU A 60 11.77 2.21 21.34
N PRO A 61 12.95 2.86 21.34
CA PRO A 61 13.97 2.62 22.35
C PRO A 61 13.52 3.11 23.73
N GLY A 62 13.68 2.26 24.75
CA GLY A 62 13.38 2.61 26.14
C GLY A 62 11.89 2.66 26.48
N ILE A 63 11.05 2.05 25.65
CA ILE A 63 9.61 1.88 25.88
C ILE A 63 9.36 0.41 26.22
N GLU A 64 8.54 0.17 27.24
CA GLU A 64 8.11 -1.19 27.58
C GLU A 64 7.02 -1.65 26.60
N PRO A 65 6.97 -2.94 26.21
CA PRO A 65 5.95 -3.43 25.29
C PRO A 65 4.51 -3.11 25.73
N ASP A 66 4.26 -3.09 27.05
CA ASP A 66 2.95 -2.82 27.64
C ASP A 66 2.52 -1.34 27.49
N ASP A 67 3.45 -0.43 27.19
CA ASP A 67 3.19 0.99 26.91
C ASP A 67 2.91 1.27 25.42
N VAL A 68 2.85 0.23 24.59
CA VAL A 68 2.67 0.31 23.13
C VAL A 68 1.33 -0.30 22.74
N ASP A 69 0.53 0.49 22.04
CA ASP A 69 -0.74 0.06 21.46
C ASP A 69 -0.67 0.04 19.93
N ILE A 70 -1.22 -1.03 19.34
CA ILE A 70 -1.28 -1.23 17.89
C ILE A 70 -2.72 -1.56 17.51
N THR A 71 -3.31 -0.73 16.67
CA THR A 71 -4.64 -0.98 16.12
C THR A 71 -4.56 -1.12 14.61
N VAL A 72 -5.39 -2.01 14.05
CA VAL A 72 -5.56 -2.17 12.61
C VAL A 72 -7.03 -1.99 12.27
N GLU A 73 -7.37 -0.84 11.72
CA GLU A 73 -8.75 -0.48 11.39
C GLU A 73 -8.83 0.21 10.04
N ASN A 74 -9.88 -0.06 9.27
CA ASN A 74 -10.19 0.64 8.02
C ASN A 74 -9.03 0.69 7.01
N GLY A 75 -8.20 -0.36 6.96
CA GLY A 75 -7.03 -0.43 6.07
C GLY A 75 -5.86 0.44 6.53
N THR A 76 -5.80 0.80 7.82
CA THR A 76 -4.71 1.55 8.42
C THR A 76 -4.18 0.82 9.65
N VAL A 77 -2.87 0.93 9.90
CA VAL A 77 -2.24 0.56 11.18
C VAL A 77 -1.92 1.83 11.93
N THR A 78 -2.35 1.93 13.17
CA THR A 78 -1.94 3.00 14.07
C THR A 78 -1.07 2.39 15.16
N ASN A 79 0.15 2.92 15.31
CA ASN A 79 1.00 2.63 16.45
C ASN A 79 1.05 3.85 17.37
N SER A 80 0.69 3.65 18.63
CA SER A 80 0.64 4.72 19.62
C SER A 80 1.19 4.24 20.96
N GLY A 81 1.50 5.19 21.84
CA GLY A 81 1.99 4.86 23.17
C GLY A 81 2.51 6.08 23.92
N LYS A 82 3.16 5.82 25.05
CA LYS A 82 3.76 6.84 25.90
C LYS A 82 5.21 6.47 26.20
N THR A 83 6.11 7.45 26.08
CA THR A 83 7.48 7.34 26.63
C THR A 83 7.48 7.89 28.06
N ALA A 84 8.39 7.38 28.91
CA ALA A 84 8.54 7.86 30.27
C ALA A 84 8.66 9.39 30.33
N ASP A 85 7.98 10.00 31.30
CA ASP A 85 7.80 11.45 31.42
C ASP A 85 9.14 12.20 31.41
N GLU A 86 9.09 13.46 30.99
CA GLU A 86 10.20 14.40 31.06
C GLU A 86 10.93 14.22 32.39
N ARG A 87 12.25 13.99 32.33
CA ARG A 87 13.09 14.40 33.46
C ARG A 87 12.78 15.86 33.63
N THR A 88 11.98 16.16 34.64
CA THR A 88 11.60 17.51 35.03
C THR A 88 12.90 18.28 35.13
N ALA A 89 12.93 19.52 34.67
CA ALA A 89 14.11 20.38 34.56
C ALA A 89 14.89 20.63 35.88
N GLU A 90 14.62 19.84 36.92
CA GLU A 90 15.32 19.75 38.20
C GLU A 90 16.72 19.12 38.05
N GLU A 91 16.97 18.29 37.04
CA GLU A 91 18.29 17.70 36.73
C GLU A 91 19.04 18.48 35.63
N GLY A 92 19.22 19.78 35.82
CA GLY A 92 20.11 20.61 34.99
C GLY A 92 19.51 21.11 33.67
N SER A 93 20.16 22.12 33.09
CA SER A 93 19.74 22.75 31.83
C SER A 93 20.17 21.91 30.62
N TYR A 94 19.23 21.63 29.70
CA TYR A 94 19.58 21.04 28.41
C TYR A 94 20.53 21.96 27.62
N VAL A 95 21.62 21.38 27.10
CA VAL A 95 22.47 22.05 26.08
C VAL A 95 21.86 21.88 24.69
N LEU A 96 21.25 20.72 24.41
CA LEU A 96 20.48 20.39 23.21
C LEU A 96 19.53 19.23 23.55
N GLN A 97 18.30 19.24 23.00
CA GLN A 97 17.31 18.18 23.23
C GLN A 97 16.65 17.78 21.90
N GLU A 98 17.09 16.65 21.34
CA GLU A 98 16.52 16.09 20.09
C GLU A 98 15.58 14.90 20.35
N ILE A 99 15.79 14.20 21.47
CA ILE A 99 14.97 13.06 21.88
C ILE A 99 13.67 13.60 22.49
N ARG A 100 12.57 13.38 21.78
CA ARG A 100 11.23 13.71 22.29
C ARG A 100 10.79 12.69 23.32
N ARG A 101 10.13 13.18 24.38
CA ARG A 101 9.48 12.39 25.42
C ARG A 101 8.00 12.77 25.49
N GLY A 102 7.15 11.89 26.01
CA GLY A 102 5.70 12.01 26.00
C GLY A 102 5.02 11.03 25.03
N ASN A 103 3.80 11.36 24.65
CA ASN A 103 2.95 10.52 23.80
C ASN A 103 3.40 10.54 22.34
N PHE A 104 3.29 9.39 21.68
CA PHE A 104 3.48 9.26 20.24
C PHE A 104 2.28 8.56 19.61
N SER A 105 2.02 8.88 18.34
CA SER A 105 1.04 8.21 17.50
C SER A 105 1.46 8.36 16.05
N ARG A 106 1.46 7.27 15.30
CA ARG A 106 1.71 7.28 13.86
C ARG A 106 0.83 6.26 13.15
N THR A 107 0.16 6.73 12.11
CA THR A 107 -0.74 5.92 11.29
C THR A 107 -0.16 5.69 9.91
N VAL A 108 -0.22 4.44 9.44
CA VAL A 108 0.24 4.01 8.13
C VAL A 108 -0.92 3.38 7.37
N THR A 109 -1.18 3.85 6.16
CA THR A 109 -2.17 3.22 5.27
C THR A 109 -1.58 1.94 4.67
N LEU A 110 -2.31 0.84 4.82
CA LEU A 110 -1.94 -0.46 4.28
C LEU A 110 -2.40 -0.63 2.83
N PRO A 111 -1.73 -1.50 2.06
CA PRO A 111 -2.21 -1.94 0.77
C PRO A 111 -3.45 -2.81 0.97
N SER A 112 -4.28 -2.88 -0.06
CA SER A 112 -5.44 -3.76 -0.05
C SER A 112 -5.00 -5.22 0.05
N GLY A 113 -5.88 -6.07 0.61
CA GLY A 113 -5.68 -7.51 0.49
C GLY A 113 -4.77 -8.15 1.53
N LEU A 114 -4.70 -7.59 2.72
CA LEU A 114 -4.04 -8.19 3.87
C LEU A 114 -5.05 -8.95 4.74
N GLU A 115 -4.55 -9.82 5.62
CA GLU A 115 -5.32 -10.51 6.65
C GLU A 115 -4.84 -10.06 8.06
N PRO A 116 -5.35 -8.92 8.58
CA PRO A 116 -4.95 -8.38 9.88
C PRO A 116 -5.11 -9.35 11.04
N ASP A 117 -6.13 -10.21 11.01
CA ASP A 117 -6.41 -11.19 12.07
C ASP A 117 -5.28 -12.23 12.24
N LYS A 118 -4.41 -12.36 11.24
CA LYS A 118 -3.24 -13.25 11.27
C LYS A 118 -1.93 -12.50 11.50
N ALA A 119 -2.00 -11.22 11.85
CA ALA A 119 -0.81 -10.42 12.11
C ALA A 119 -0.03 -10.96 13.32
N LYS A 120 1.30 -10.77 13.27
CA LYS A 120 2.21 -11.11 14.36
C LYS A 120 3.01 -9.88 14.74
N ALA A 121 3.08 -9.60 16.04
CA ALA A 121 3.90 -8.53 16.59
C ALA A 121 5.01 -9.13 17.46
N THR A 122 6.22 -8.62 17.29
CA THR A 122 7.38 -8.93 18.13
C THR A 122 8.06 -7.64 18.56
N PHE A 123 8.53 -7.60 19.80
CA PHE A 123 9.27 -6.46 20.32
C PHE A 123 10.62 -6.93 20.84
N GLU A 124 11.70 -6.48 20.22
CA GLU A 124 13.05 -6.91 20.58
C GLU A 124 14.02 -5.73 20.46
N ASN A 125 14.87 -5.53 21.47
CA ASN A 125 15.92 -4.50 21.47
C ASN A 125 15.43 -3.08 21.15
N GLY A 126 14.20 -2.75 21.56
CA GLY A 126 13.58 -1.44 21.30
C GLY A 126 13.05 -1.27 19.88
N ILE A 127 12.89 -2.36 19.13
CA ILE A 127 12.27 -2.37 17.80
C ILE A 127 10.97 -3.18 17.88
N LEU A 128 9.86 -2.54 17.53
CA LEU A 128 8.60 -3.22 17.26
C LEU A 128 8.58 -3.67 15.80
N ARG A 129 8.28 -4.94 15.57
CA ARG A 129 8.06 -5.51 14.25
C ARG A 129 6.66 -6.12 14.16
N LEU A 130 5.86 -5.60 13.23
CA LEU A 130 4.52 -6.07 12.92
C LEU A 130 4.50 -6.67 11.52
N GLU A 131 4.21 -7.96 11.41
CA GLU A 131 4.10 -8.69 10.15
C GLU A 131 2.62 -9.01 9.88
N ILE A 132 2.10 -8.57 8.73
CA ILE A 132 0.73 -8.80 8.30
C ILE A 132 0.75 -9.60 6.99
N PRO A 133 0.20 -10.83 6.97
CA PRO A 133 0.20 -11.64 5.76
C PRO A 133 -0.81 -11.13 4.72
N LYS A 134 -0.50 -11.36 3.45
CA LYS A 134 -1.42 -11.15 2.32
C LYS A 134 -2.47 -12.24 2.25
N ALA A 135 -3.67 -11.87 1.81
CA ALA A 135 -4.78 -12.80 1.69
C ALA A 135 -4.51 -13.85 0.61
N GLU A 136 -4.79 -15.12 0.91
CA GLU A 136 -4.53 -16.21 -0.03
C GLU A 136 -5.30 -16.07 -1.36
N GLN A 137 -6.42 -15.35 -1.34
CA GLN A 137 -7.27 -15.12 -2.51
C GLN A 137 -6.62 -14.20 -3.57
N LEU A 138 -5.54 -13.50 -3.23
CA LEU A 138 -4.82 -12.58 -4.12
C LEU A 138 -3.64 -13.25 -4.82
N LYS A 139 -3.38 -14.53 -4.53
CA LYS A 139 -2.44 -15.33 -5.32
C LYS A 139 -2.99 -15.44 -6.75
N PRO A 140 -2.19 -15.11 -7.79
CA PRO A 140 -2.67 -15.04 -9.17
C PRO A 140 -3.30 -16.36 -9.61
N ARG A 141 -4.59 -16.32 -9.98
CA ARG A 141 -5.30 -17.49 -10.49
C ARG A 141 -5.12 -17.59 -12.01
N ARG A 142 -4.68 -18.75 -12.49
CA ARG A 142 -4.57 -19.03 -13.92
C ARG A 142 -5.95 -19.29 -14.51
N ILE A 143 -6.47 -18.36 -15.30
CA ILE A 143 -7.72 -18.55 -16.04
C ILE A 143 -7.40 -19.34 -17.33
N LYS A 144 -7.98 -20.54 -17.48
CA LYS A 144 -7.92 -21.29 -18.73
C LYS A 144 -8.98 -20.75 -19.68
N ILE A 145 -8.56 -20.25 -20.83
CA ILE A 145 -9.47 -19.85 -21.91
C ILE A 145 -10.04 -21.13 -22.53
N SER A 146 -11.37 -21.26 -22.52
CA SER A 146 -12.08 -22.32 -23.25
C SER A 146 -12.65 -21.73 -24.55
N PRO A 147 -12.57 -22.44 -25.68
CA PRO A 147 -13.15 -21.96 -26.93
C PRO A 147 -14.66 -21.87 -26.79
N MET A 148 -15.20 -20.69 -27.09
CA MET A 148 -16.64 -20.45 -27.21
C MET A 148 -17.12 -21.23 -28.43
N THR A 149 -17.65 -22.43 -28.20
CA THR A 149 -18.19 -23.27 -29.27
C THR A 149 -19.64 -22.87 -29.48
N ASP A 150 -19.86 -21.96 -30.43
CA ASP A 150 -21.20 -21.65 -30.92
C ASP A 150 -21.75 -22.88 -31.64
N GLY A 151 -22.55 -23.66 -30.92
CA GLY A 151 -23.30 -24.76 -31.49
C GLY A 151 -24.46 -24.22 -32.32
N ASN A 152 -24.26 -24.05 -33.64
CA ASN A 152 -25.21 -24.53 -34.65
C ASN A 152 -24.64 -24.28 -36.07
N GLY A 153 -24.27 -25.36 -36.75
CA GLY A 153 -23.82 -25.33 -38.14
C GLY A 153 -24.11 -26.67 -38.79
N GLN A 154 -25.39 -27.02 -38.92
CA GLN A 154 -25.84 -28.11 -39.78
C GLN A 154 -25.30 -27.86 -41.20
N ARG A 155 -24.20 -28.55 -41.53
CA ARG A 155 -23.78 -28.77 -42.91
C ARG A 155 -24.80 -29.71 -43.55
N THR A 156 -25.82 -29.15 -44.19
CA THR A 156 -26.56 -29.89 -45.20
C THR A 156 -25.62 -30.17 -46.36
N SER A 157 -25.15 -31.41 -46.44
CA SER A 157 -24.43 -31.94 -47.59
C SER A 157 -25.38 -31.94 -48.80
N ASN A 158 -25.25 -30.94 -49.69
CA ASN A 158 -25.94 -31.01 -50.97
C ASN A 158 -25.07 -31.86 -51.92
N LYS A 159 -25.59 -33.04 -52.25
CA LYS A 159 -24.99 -34.00 -53.19
C LYS A 159 -25.28 -33.51 -54.62
N PRO A 160 -24.30 -33.37 -55.53
CA PRO A 160 -24.59 -32.95 -56.90
C PRO A 160 -25.34 -34.06 -57.64
N ALA A 161 -26.48 -33.70 -58.23
CA ALA A 161 -27.28 -34.59 -59.07
C ALA A 161 -26.55 -34.88 -60.39
N GLU A 162 -26.59 -36.15 -60.78
CA GLU A 162 -25.98 -36.70 -61.99
C GLU A 162 -26.58 -36.11 -63.27
N LEU A 163 -25.69 -35.94 -64.26
CA LEU A 163 -25.98 -35.64 -65.65
C LEU A 163 -26.73 -36.80 -66.33
N LYS A 164 -27.89 -36.50 -66.93
CA LYS A 164 -28.48 -37.16 -68.10
C LYS A 164 -29.25 -36.07 -68.85
N GLY A 165 -29.17 -35.86 -70.15
CA GLY A 165 -28.53 -36.50 -71.29
C GLY A 165 -29.04 -35.72 -72.51
#